data_AF-A0A9J7MQS0-F1
#
_entry.id   AF-A0A9J7MQS0-F1
#
_cell.length_a   1.000
_cell.length_b   1.000
_cell.length_c   1.000
_cell.angle_alpha   90.00
_cell.angle_beta   90.00
_cell.angle_gamma   90.00
#
_symmetry.space_group_name_H-M   'P 1'
#
loop_
_entity.id
_entity.type
_entity.pdbx_description
1 polymer ?
#
loop_
_entity_poly.entity_id
_entity_poly.type
_entity_poly.pdbx_seq_one_letter_code
_entity_poly.pdbx_strand_id
1 'polypeptide(L)'
;MSSIDQDSVVLILATEIMTAVYYIEQVSRELEREYSALTVEPFGGLFMDGLRHVAGRPEPKLVLFLGNSLGNVPIDEQVAMVKEVRGHLSAGDRLVLGLDMNVDRKTLLKGYRAENSQGLSPFLNNFIDRLNKDFDGDMDKTKFEDTVDFVQSPAEGDTPSYIRKYLKSSESQRVHLGKLGLTVGFPAGEKLYLSEGPNYSCKFSQHQVRRLAEKSGFAVKGLWANEEAKFCLVCLAPNEDIAA
;
A
#
# COMPACT_ATOMS: atom_id res chain seq x y z
N MET A 1 36.63 -14.47 10.05
CA MET A 1 35.15 -14.53 10.06
C MET A 1 34.72 -13.99 11.41
N SER A 2 34.33 -12.72 11.48
CA SER A 2 33.83 -12.11 12.71
C SER A 2 32.53 -12.82 13.09
N SER A 3 32.44 -13.25 14.35
CA SER A 3 31.20 -13.71 14.95
C SER A 3 30.15 -12.62 14.81
N ILE A 4 29.12 -12.88 14.01
CA ILE A 4 27.85 -12.19 14.18
C ILE A 4 27.37 -12.69 15.54
N ASP A 5 27.34 -11.80 16.54
CA ASP A 5 26.70 -12.08 17.82
C ASP A 5 25.32 -12.67 17.54
N GLN A 6 24.96 -13.74 18.24
CA GLN A 6 23.64 -14.37 18.11
C GLN A 6 22.57 -13.49 18.80
N ASP A 7 22.48 -12.24 18.39
CA ASP A 7 21.40 -11.36 18.81
C ASP A 7 20.13 -11.89 18.14
N SER A 8 19.20 -12.37 18.99
CA SER A 8 17.88 -12.81 18.53
C SER A 8 17.18 -11.65 17.84
N VAL A 9 16.84 -11.84 16.56
CA VAL A 9 16.03 -10.88 15.82
C VAL A 9 14.56 -11.20 16.08
N VAL A 10 13.78 -10.19 16.46
CA VAL A 10 12.33 -10.31 16.56
C VAL A 10 11.71 -9.70 15.32
N LEU A 11 11.08 -10.54 14.50
CA LEU A 11 10.30 -10.10 13.34
C LEU A 11 8.83 -10.07 13.71
N ILE A 12 8.19 -8.93 13.43
CA ILE A 12 6.77 -8.73 13.73
C ILE A 12 6.03 -8.66 12.41
N LEU A 13 5.22 -9.67 12.13
CA LEU A 13 4.46 -9.79 10.89
C LEU A 13 3.04 -9.29 11.11
N ALA A 14 2.75 -8.09 10.61
CA ALA A 14 1.42 -7.52 10.66
C ALA A 14 0.60 -7.85 9.40
N THR A 15 -0.71 -8.07 9.56
CA THR A 15 -1.65 -8.18 8.43
C THR A 15 -2.96 -7.47 8.72
N GLU A 16 -3.40 -6.63 7.78
CA GLU A 16 -4.62 -5.84 7.90
C GLU A 16 -5.89 -6.64 7.58
N ILE A 17 -5.73 -7.88 7.08
CA ILE A 17 -6.85 -8.74 6.72
C ILE A 17 -7.04 -9.76 7.83
N MET A 18 -8.15 -9.67 8.56
CA MET A 18 -8.49 -10.58 9.66
C MET A 18 -8.47 -12.06 9.27
N THR A 19 -8.78 -12.38 8.00
CA THR A 19 -8.72 -13.75 7.46
C THR A 19 -7.30 -14.24 7.17
N ALA A 20 -6.29 -13.37 7.24
CA ALA A 20 -4.89 -13.70 7.02
C ALA A 20 -4.12 -14.03 8.31
N VAL A 21 -4.77 -14.00 9.49
CA VAL A 21 -4.14 -14.36 10.77
C VAL A 21 -3.57 -15.77 10.73
N TYR A 22 -4.34 -16.75 10.21
CA TYR A 22 -3.85 -18.11 10.05
C TYR A 22 -2.65 -18.21 9.08
N TYR A 23 -2.65 -17.39 8.04
CA TYR A 23 -1.56 -17.34 7.07
C TYR A 23 -0.27 -16.79 7.71
N ILE A 24 -0.35 -15.69 8.47
CA ILE A 24 0.85 -15.14 9.13
C ILE A 24 1.37 -16.09 10.22
N GLU A 25 0.52 -16.84 10.91
CA GLU A 25 0.96 -17.87 11.86
C GLU A 25 1.69 -19.03 11.16
N GLN A 26 1.21 -19.45 9.98
CA GLN A 26 1.89 -20.48 9.18
C GLN A 26 3.26 -19.98 8.72
N VAL A 27 3.32 -18.78 8.13
CA VAL A 27 4.57 -18.16 7.66
C VAL A 27 5.56 -17.95 8.82
N SER A 28 5.06 -17.55 10.00
CA SER A 28 5.91 -17.39 11.19
C SER A 28 6.62 -18.70 11.55
N ARG A 29 5.88 -19.81 11.59
CA ARG A 29 6.46 -21.14 11.87
C ARG A 29 7.44 -21.61 10.80
N GLU A 30 7.22 -21.26 9.55
CA GLU A 30 8.13 -21.58 8.44
C GLU A 30 9.44 -20.80 8.57
N LEU A 31 9.36 -19.50 8.85
CA LEU A 31 10.51 -18.63 9.04
C LEU A 31 11.35 -19.04 10.26
N GLU A 32 10.75 -19.36 11.40
CA GLU A 32 11.48 -19.82 12.60
C GLU A 32 12.19 -21.18 12.36
N ARG A 33 11.66 -22.03 11.47
CA ARG A 33 12.31 -23.28 11.08
C ARG A 33 13.49 -23.04 10.15
N GLU A 34 13.37 -22.07 9.24
CA GLU A 34 14.42 -21.71 8.29
C GLU A 34 15.57 -20.94 8.95
N TYR A 35 15.24 -20.07 9.91
CA TYR A 35 16.18 -19.19 10.61
C TYR A 35 16.14 -19.45 12.11
N SER A 36 17.03 -20.34 12.60
CA SER A 36 17.02 -20.80 14.00
C SER A 36 17.28 -19.73 15.07
N ALA A 37 17.81 -18.56 14.69
CA ALA A 37 18.02 -17.41 15.58
C ALA A 37 16.92 -16.33 15.47
N LEU A 38 15.90 -16.57 14.63
CA LEU A 38 14.78 -15.67 14.42
C LEU A 38 13.62 -16.06 15.35
N THR A 39 13.07 -15.09 16.05
CA THR A 39 11.76 -15.21 16.71
C THR A 39 10.75 -14.42 15.89
N VAL A 40 9.61 -15.02 15.57
CA VAL A 40 8.56 -14.35 14.79
C VAL A 40 7.29 -14.19 15.64
N GLU A 41 6.91 -12.95 15.89
CA GLU A 41 5.69 -12.60 16.62
C GLU A 41 4.61 -12.14 15.60
N PRO A 42 3.65 -12.98 15.22
CA PRO A 42 2.58 -12.58 14.32
C PRO A 42 1.62 -11.59 15.03
N PHE A 43 1.26 -10.51 14.33
CA PHE A 43 0.32 -9.51 14.81
C PHE A 43 -0.88 -9.40 13.84
N GLY A 44 -2.05 -9.88 14.28
CA GLY A 44 -3.29 -9.71 13.52
C GLY A 44 -3.91 -8.35 13.79
N GLY A 45 -3.83 -7.42 12.85
CA GLY A 45 -4.38 -6.07 13.03
C GLY A 45 -3.85 -5.07 11.99
N LEU A 46 -4.31 -3.82 12.09
CA LEU A 46 -3.88 -2.77 11.17
C LEU A 46 -2.39 -2.46 11.36
N PHE A 47 -1.73 -1.97 10.32
CA PHE A 47 -0.29 -1.67 10.36
C PHE A 47 0.08 -0.74 11.53
N MET A 48 -0.72 0.30 11.76
CA MET A 48 -0.48 1.27 12.84
C MET A 48 -0.73 0.68 14.24
N ASP A 49 -1.64 -0.31 14.36
CA ASP A 49 -1.84 -1.03 15.63
C ASP A 49 -0.61 -1.88 15.96
N GLY A 50 -0.05 -2.56 14.95
CA GLY A 50 1.19 -3.32 15.10
C GLY A 50 2.35 -2.40 15.50
N LEU A 51 2.46 -1.23 14.86
CA LEU A 51 3.49 -0.26 15.21
C LEU A 51 3.35 0.26 16.65
N ARG A 52 2.12 0.56 17.10
CA ARG A 52 1.83 0.93 18.49
C ARG A 52 2.17 -0.17 19.48
N HIS A 53 1.87 -1.43 19.14
CA HIS A 53 2.17 -2.59 19.97
C HIS A 53 3.67 -2.72 20.27
N VAL A 54 4.52 -2.32 19.32
CA VAL A 54 5.97 -2.52 19.39
C VAL A 54 6.74 -1.25 19.77
N ALA A 55 6.08 -0.10 19.86
CA ALA A 55 6.71 1.19 20.14
C ALA A 55 7.46 1.21 21.48
N GLY A 56 7.00 0.43 22.47
CA GLY A 56 7.62 0.34 23.80
C GLY A 56 8.85 -0.58 23.88
N ARG A 57 9.21 -1.26 22.79
CA ARG A 57 10.34 -2.20 22.79
C ARG A 57 11.68 -1.44 22.82
N PRO A 58 12.61 -1.81 23.73
CA PRO A 58 13.87 -1.09 23.92
C PRO A 58 14.87 -1.32 22.79
N GLU A 59 14.71 -2.39 22.01
CA GLU A 59 15.61 -2.71 20.92
C GLU A 59 15.41 -1.77 19.71
N PRO A 60 16.48 -1.48 18.94
CA PRO A 60 16.35 -0.76 17.68
C PRO A 60 15.43 -1.50 16.71
N LYS A 61 14.52 -0.76 16.09
CA LYS A 61 13.50 -1.29 15.16
C LYS A 61 13.83 -0.92 13.73
N LEU A 62 13.69 -1.87 12.83
CA LEU A 62 13.65 -1.65 11.39
C LEU A 62 12.21 -1.88 10.91
N VAL A 63 11.45 -0.81 10.72
CA VAL A 63 10.08 -0.88 10.22
C VAL A 63 10.09 -0.98 8.71
N LEU A 64 9.42 -1.99 8.16
CA LEU A 64 9.34 -2.25 6.73
C LEU A 64 7.92 -1.98 6.22
N PHE A 65 7.78 -1.04 5.27
CA PHE A 65 6.53 -0.79 4.57
C PHE A 65 6.74 -0.89 3.07
N LEU A 66 6.61 -2.12 2.57
CA LEU A 66 7.10 -2.53 1.26
C LEU A 66 5.97 -2.65 0.21
N GLY A 67 6.34 -2.94 -1.03
CA GLY A 67 5.40 -3.25 -2.11
C GLY A 67 4.59 -2.07 -2.64
N ASN A 68 5.08 -0.83 -2.46
CA ASN A 68 4.38 0.40 -2.82
C ASN A 68 3.03 0.59 -2.10
N SER A 69 2.89 0.02 -0.89
CA SER A 69 1.66 0.11 -0.10
C SER A 69 1.31 1.56 0.26
N LEU A 70 2.32 2.41 0.54
CA LEU A 70 2.13 3.85 0.74
C LEU A 70 1.50 4.53 -0.49
N GLY A 71 1.77 4.03 -1.69
CA GLY A 71 1.18 4.57 -2.91
C GLY A 71 -0.34 4.41 -3.00
N ASN A 72 -0.94 3.55 -2.18
CA ASN A 72 -2.39 3.36 -2.10
C ASN A 72 -3.08 4.28 -1.09
N VAL A 73 -2.30 5.01 -0.28
CA VAL A 73 -2.82 6.01 0.66
C VAL A 73 -3.18 7.29 -0.11
N PRO A 74 -4.30 7.97 0.22
CA PRO A 74 -4.62 9.28 -0.34
C PRO A 74 -3.42 10.22 -0.30
N ILE A 75 -3.15 10.90 -1.41
CA ILE A 75 -1.91 11.69 -1.58
C ILE A 75 -1.74 12.74 -0.48
N ASP A 76 -2.84 13.37 -0.07
CA ASP A 76 -2.92 14.36 0.99
C ASP A 76 -2.71 13.77 2.40
N GLU A 77 -2.85 12.47 2.57
CA GLU A 77 -2.66 11.77 3.85
C GLU A 77 -1.28 11.10 3.96
N GLN A 78 -0.56 10.88 2.86
CA GLN A 78 0.73 10.17 2.86
C GLN A 78 1.75 10.77 3.84
N VAL A 79 1.89 12.10 3.87
CA VAL A 79 2.79 12.79 4.81
C VAL A 79 2.33 12.59 6.25
N ALA A 80 1.02 12.67 6.51
CA ALA A 80 0.48 12.49 7.85
C ALA A 80 0.71 11.07 8.38
N MET A 81 0.47 10.05 7.55
CA MET A 81 0.75 8.65 7.89
C MET A 81 2.23 8.44 8.20
N VAL A 82 3.15 8.94 7.37
CA VAL A 82 4.60 8.78 7.60
C VAL A 82 5.04 9.56 8.86
N LYS A 83 4.43 10.70 9.18
CA LYS A 83 4.65 11.40 10.46
C LYS A 83 4.15 10.58 11.66
N GLU A 84 3.00 9.92 11.55
CA GLU A 84 2.50 9.05 12.61
C GLU A 84 3.49 7.89 12.84
N VAL A 85 4.00 7.28 11.76
CA VAL A 85 5.08 6.27 11.88
C VAL A 85 6.29 6.83 12.60
N ARG A 86 6.76 8.03 12.22
CA ARG A 86 7.87 8.72 12.92
C ARG A 86 7.62 8.83 14.42
N GLY A 87 6.39 9.15 14.84
CA GLY A 87 6.01 9.32 16.24
C GLY A 87 6.21 8.07 17.11
N HIS A 88 6.34 6.90 16.49
CA HIS A 88 6.59 5.62 17.17
C HIS A 88 8.05 5.17 17.09
N LEU A 89 8.94 5.96 16.48
CA LEU A 89 10.35 5.61 16.28
C LEU A 89 11.28 6.44 17.15
N SER A 90 12.27 5.77 17.74
CA SER A 90 13.42 6.36 18.44
C SER A 90 14.57 6.65 17.47
N ALA A 91 15.57 7.43 17.88
CA ALA A 91 16.70 7.84 17.03
C ALA A 91 17.51 6.66 16.42
N GLY A 92 17.55 5.52 17.13
CA GLY A 92 18.19 4.30 16.64
C GLY A 92 17.39 3.55 15.57
N ASP A 93 16.09 3.82 15.47
CA ASP A 93 15.17 3.09 14.60
C ASP A 93 15.25 3.57 13.14
N ARG A 94 14.77 2.74 12.22
CA ARG A 94 14.74 3.05 10.79
C ARG A 94 13.40 2.66 10.19
N LEU A 95 12.98 3.41 9.18
CA LEU A 95 11.85 3.09 8.31
C LEU A 95 12.36 2.80 6.91
N VAL A 96 11.98 1.67 6.33
CA VAL A 96 12.24 1.35 4.92
C VAL A 96 10.92 1.35 4.17
N LEU A 97 10.83 2.23 3.18
CA LEU A 97 9.70 2.27 2.26
C LEU A 97 10.10 1.63 0.93
N GLY A 98 9.25 0.75 0.41
CA GLY A 98 9.32 0.29 -0.98
C GLY A 98 8.34 1.06 -1.83
N LEU A 99 8.80 1.79 -2.85
CA LEU A 99 8.00 2.72 -3.64
C LEU A 99 8.17 2.46 -5.13
N ASP A 100 7.05 2.47 -5.86
CA ASP A 100 7.10 2.47 -7.33
C ASP A 100 7.56 3.84 -7.81
N MET A 101 8.45 3.83 -8.79
CA MET A 101 8.98 5.04 -9.39
C MET A 101 8.19 5.44 -10.63
N ASN A 102 8.33 6.70 -11.06
CA ASN A 102 7.79 7.15 -12.34
C ASN A 102 8.40 6.34 -13.49
N VAL A 103 7.54 5.73 -14.29
CA VAL A 103 7.90 4.98 -15.50
C VAL A 103 7.13 5.54 -16.69
N ASP A 104 7.47 5.10 -17.91
CA ASP A 104 6.72 5.51 -19.09
C ASP A 104 5.25 5.04 -19.02
N ARG A 105 4.35 5.91 -19.48
CA ARG A 105 2.90 5.70 -19.43
C ARG A 105 2.48 4.36 -20.04
N LYS A 106 3.11 3.94 -21.14
CA LYS A 106 2.71 2.75 -21.89
C LYS A 106 3.02 1.47 -21.10
N THR A 107 4.21 1.37 -20.52
CA THR A 107 4.60 0.26 -19.65
C THR A 107 3.68 0.18 -18.44
N LEU A 108 3.39 1.32 -17.82
CA LEU A 108 2.54 1.36 -16.63
C LEU A 108 1.10 0.97 -16.93
N LEU A 109 0.47 1.50 -17.98
CA LEU A 109 -0.90 1.10 -18.32
C LEU A 109 -1.01 -0.40 -18.62
N LYS A 110 -0.03 -0.97 -19.34
CA LYS A 110 0.03 -2.42 -19.60
C LYS A 110 0.09 -3.28 -18.33
N GLY A 111 0.75 -2.79 -17.28
CA GLY A 111 0.84 -3.49 -15.99
C GLY A 111 -0.48 -3.58 -15.23
N TYR A 112 -1.37 -2.58 -15.40
CA TYR A 112 -2.67 -2.54 -14.70
C TYR A 112 -3.84 -3.05 -15.54
N ARG A 113 -3.71 -3.04 -16.87
CA ARG A 113 -4.70 -3.59 -17.81
C ARG A 113 -4.05 -3.88 -19.16
N ALA A 114 -4.18 -5.10 -19.66
CA ALA A 114 -3.78 -5.40 -21.03
C ALA A 114 -4.74 -4.70 -22.01
N GLU A 115 -4.22 -4.02 -23.03
CA GLU A 115 -5.03 -3.31 -24.04
C GLU A 115 -6.08 -4.22 -24.72
N ASN A 116 -5.83 -5.54 -24.76
CA ASN A 116 -6.69 -6.55 -25.38
C ASN A 116 -7.41 -7.47 -24.38
N SER A 117 -7.37 -7.20 -23.06
CA SER A 117 -8.15 -8.03 -22.11
C SER A 117 -9.64 -7.78 -22.30
N GLN A 118 -10.38 -8.83 -22.63
CA GLN A 118 -11.84 -8.80 -22.68
C GLN A 118 -12.41 -9.01 -21.28
N GLY A 119 -13.40 -8.20 -20.91
CA GLY A 119 -14.06 -8.27 -19.60
C GLY A 119 -13.31 -7.55 -18.47
N LEU A 120 -13.79 -7.78 -17.24
CA LEU A 120 -13.21 -7.22 -16.02
C LEU A 120 -11.93 -7.98 -15.64
N SER A 121 -10.92 -7.27 -15.11
CA SER A 121 -9.79 -7.93 -14.46
C SER A 121 -10.28 -8.84 -13.32
N PRO A 122 -9.55 -9.93 -12.99
CA PRO A 122 -9.94 -10.85 -11.92
C PRO A 122 -10.23 -10.15 -10.59
N PHE A 123 -9.45 -9.10 -10.28
CA PHE A 123 -9.65 -8.25 -9.11
C PHE A 123 -11.03 -7.58 -9.10
N LEU A 124 -11.39 -6.90 -10.19
CA LEU A 124 -12.68 -6.21 -10.34
C LEU A 124 -13.87 -7.17 -10.42
N ASN A 125 -13.67 -8.30 -11.10
CA ASN A 125 -14.69 -9.35 -11.15
C ASN A 125 -15.00 -9.88 -9.75
N ASN A 126 -13.95 -10.16 -8.96
CA ASN A 126 -14.10 -10.61 -7.57
C ASN A 126 -14.72 -9.52 -6.68
N PHE A 127 -14.36 -8.25 -6.87
CA PHE A 127 -14.97 -7.14 -6.12
C PHE A 127 -16.50 -7.13 -6.27
N ILE A 128 -17.01 -7.20 -7.50
CA ILE A 128 -18.47 -7.23 -7.73
C ILE A 128 -19.08 -8.54 -7.20
N ASP A 129 -18.42 -9.68 -7.38
CA ASP A 129 -18.87 -10.95 -6.80
C ASP A 129 -19.04 -10.88 -5.29
N ARG A 130 -18.09 -10.26 -4.59
CA ARG A 130 -18.14 -10.08 -3.14
C ARG A 130 -19.26 -9.14 -2.74
N LEU A 131 -19.45 -8.02 -3.45
CA LEU A 131 -20.57 -7.12 -3.16
C LEU A 131 -21.92 -7.83 -3.30
N ASN A 132 -22.12 -8.57 -4.38
CA ASN A 132 -23.36 -9.31 -4.61
C ASN A 132 -23.57 -10.41 -3.55
N LYS A 133 -22.54 -11.19 -3.28
CA LYS A 133 -22.61 -12.31 -2.31
C LYS A 133 -22.79 -11.82 -0.87
N ASP A 134 -21.99 -10.86 -0.44
CA ASP A 134 -21.90 -10.48 0.97
C ASP A 134 -23.06 -9.58 1.38
N PHE A 135 -23.55 -8.72 0.48
CA PHE A 135 -24.57 -7.72 0.78
C PHE A 135 -25.93 -7.98 0.11
N ASP A 136 -26.14 -9.17 -0.47
CA ASP A 136 -27.35 -9.50 -1.24
C ASP A 136 -27.56 -8.48 -2.36
N GLY A 137 -26.52 -8.33 -3.17
CA GLY A 137 -26.43 -7.36 -4.25
C GLY A 137 -26.76 -7.94 -5.63
N ASP A 138 -27.27 -7.09 -6.51
CA ASP A 138 -27.68 -7.45 -7.88
C ASP A 138 -26.89 -6.73 -8.98
N MET A 139 -25.63 -6.34 -8.69
CA MET A 139 -24.76 -5.69 -9.66
C MET A 139 -24.52 -6.57 -10.89
N ASP A 140 -24.92 -6.07 -12.07
CA ASP A 140 -24.66 -6.74 -13.34
C ASP A 140 -23.27 -6.37 -13.86
N LYS A 141 -22.33 -7.30 -13.71
CA LYS A 141 -20.93 -7.11 -14.11
C LYS A 141 -20.76 -6.82 -15.60
N THR A 142 -21.68 -7.30 -16.44
CA THR A 142 -21.59 -7.11 -17.90
C THR A 142 -21.80 -5.66 -18.29
N LYS A 143 -22.38 -4.85 -17.40
CA LYS A 143 -22.63 -3.43 -17.55
C LYS A 143 -21.52 -2.54 -16.97
N PHE A 144 -20.39 -3.12 -16.60
CA PHE A 144 -19.23 -2.37 -16.14
C PHE A 144 -17.99 -2.61 -17.00
N GLU A 145 -17.24 -1.55 -17.22
CA GLU A 145 -15.95 -1.56 -17.89
C GLU A 145 -14.83 -1.38 -16.88
N ASP A 146 -13.80 -2.23 -16.98
CA ASP A 146 -12.54 -2.05 -16.26
C ASP A 146 -11.77 -0.88 -16.89
N THR A 147 -11.58 0.21 -16.15
CA THR A 147 -10.88 1.40 -16.63
C THR A 147 -9.64 1.71 -15.79
N VAL A 148 -8.57 2.10 -16.48
CA VAL A 148 -7.30 2.55 -15.89
C VAL A 148 -6.86 3.85 -16.58
N ASP A 149 -6.70 4.92 -15.80
CA ASP A 149 -6.04 6.15 -16.24
C ASP A 149 -4.70 6.34 -15.53
N PHE A 150 -3.81 7.10 -16.14
CA PHE A 150 -2.59 7.59 -15.49
C PHE A 150 -2.61 9.12 -15.46
N VAL A 151 -2.50 9.69 -14.26
CA VAL A 151 -2.36 11.13 -14.02
C VAL A 151 -0.91 11.41 -13.70
N GLN A 152 -0.26 12.15 -14.60
CA GLN A 152 1.15 12.50 -14.46
C GLN A 152 1.28 13.84 -13.74
N SER A 153 2.13 13.86 -12.71
CA SER A 153 2.53 15.06 -11.99
C SER A 153 3.99 15.43 -12.35
N PRO A 154 4.40 16.70 -12.21
CA PRO A 154 5.79 17.10 -12.41
C PRO A 154 6.74 16.37 -11.45
N ALA A 155 7.86 15.84 -11.95
CA ALA A 155 8.80 15.07 -11.14
C ALA A 155 9.45 15.90 -10.02
N GLU A 156 9.61 17.21 -10.19
CA GLU A 156 10.15 18.14 -9.19
C GLU A 156 9.06 18.75 -8.28
N GLY A 157 7.79 18.33 -8.42
CA GLY A 157 6.69 18.80 -7.60
C GLY A 157 6.52 17.97 -6.32
N ASP A 158 5.57 18.39 -5.48
CA ASP A 158 5.27 17.73 -4.19
C ASP A 158 4.24 16.60 -4.29
N THR A 159 3.63 16.42 -5.46
CA THR A 159 2.54 15.47 -5.70
C THR A 159 3.02 14.37 -6.63
N PRO A 160 2.96 13.09 -6.23
CA PRO A 160 3.35 12.00 -7.12
C PRO A 160 2.39 11.86 -8.31
N SER A 161 2.84 11.18 -9.36
CA SER A 161 1.93 10.68 -10.40
C SER A 161 1.15 9.49 -9.84
N TYR A 162 0.01 9.13 -10.43
CA TYR A 162 -0.79 8.02 -9.91
C TYR A 162 -1.70 7.37 -10.96
N ILE A 163 -2.13 6.15 -10.66
CA ILE A 163 -3.15 5.43 -11.42
C ILE A 163 -4.53 5.87 -10.93
N ARG A 164 -5.53 5.92 -11.82
CA ARG A 164 -6.93 5.86 -11.42
C ARG A 164 -7.49 4.54 -11.90
N LYS A 165 -7.91 3.67 -10.98
CA LYS A 165 -8.58 2.40 -11.29
C LYS A 165 -10.04 2.53 -10.86
N TYR A 166 -10.96 2.33 -11.79
CA TYR A 166 -12.39 2.43 -11.52
C TYR A 166 -13.20 1.52 -12.44
N LEU A 167 -14.40 1.16 -11.99
CA LEU A 167 -15.44 0.61 -12.83
C LEU A 167 -16.18 1.78 -13.49
N LYS A 168 -16.43 1.71 -14.79
CA LYS A 168 -17.29 2.68 -15.49
C LYS A 168 -18.56 1.95 -15.94
N SER A 169 -19.73 2.45 -15.58
CA SER A 169 -20.98 1.86 -16.06
C SER A 169 -21.10 2.09 -17.57
N SER A 170 -21.25 1.04 -18.36
CA SER A 170 -21.46 1.16 -19.81
C SER A 170 -22.89 1.58 -20.15
N GLU A 171 -23.83 1.21 -19.28
CA GLU A 171 -25.26 1.49 -19.41
C GLU A 171 -25.86 1.94 -18.08
N SER A 172 -27.07 2.48 -18.10
CA SER A 172 -27.76 2.84 -16.86
C SER A 172 -28.23 1.59 -16.13
N GLN A 173 -27.92 1.47 -14.84
CA GLN A 173 -28.38 0.39 -13.98
C GLN A 173 -28.66 0.91 -12.57
N ARG A 174 -29.57 0.24 -11.87
CA ARG A 174 -29.90 0.54 -10.49
C ARG A 174 -29.60 -0.70 -9.67
N VAL A 175 -28.63 -0.58 -8.77
CA VAL A 175 -28.11 -1.69 -7.97
C VAL A 175 -28.73 -1.63 -6.58
N HIS A 176 -29.34 -2.71 -6.15
CA HIS A 176 -29.77 -2.90 -4.78
C HIS A 176 -28.73 -3.70 -4.00
N LEU A 177 -28.43 -3.27 -2.77
CA LEU A 177 -27.62 -4.01 -1.80
C LEU A 177 -28.54 -4.32 -0.60
N GLY A 178 -29.19 -5.48 -0.64
CA GLY A 178 -30.30 -5.84 0.24
C GLY A 178 -29.96 -5.74 1.73
N LYS A 179 -28.82 -6.29 2.16
CA LYS A 179 -28.41 -6.27 3.57
C LYS A 179 -28.08 -4.87 4.11
N LEU A 180 -27.81 -3.92 3.22
CA LEU A 180 -27.56 -2.52 3.57
C LEU A 180 -28.84 -1.67 3.48
N GLY A 181 -29.94 -2.21 2.93
CA GLY A 181 -31.13 -1.42 2.60
C GLY A 181 -30.84 -0.28 1.63
N LEU A 182 -29.77 -0.41 0.82
CA LEU A 182 -29.26 0.66 -0.03
C LEU A 182 -29.63 0.38 -1.49
N THR A 183 -29.96 1.43 -2.21
CA THR A 183 -30.06 1.39 -3.67
C THR A 183 -29.24 2.52 -4.28
N VAL A 184 -28.35 2.16 -5.20
CA VAL A 184 -27.46 3.10 -5.89
C VAL A 184 -27.81 3.11 -7.38
N GLY A 185 -27.98 4.31 -7.94
CA GLY A 185 -28.13 4.50 -9.37
C GLY A 185 -26.78 4.72 -10.04
N PHE A 186 -26.49 3.98 -11.09
CA PHE A 186 -25.33 4.18 -11.96
C PHE A 186 -25.82 4.57 -13.35
N PRO A 187 -25.87 5.87 -13.68
CA PRO A 187 -26.06 6.32 -15.06
C PRO A 187 -25.00 5.76 -16.00
N ALA A 188 -25.28 5.74 -17.31
CA ALA A 188 -24.25 5.42 -18.30
C ALA A 188 -23.07 6.41 -18.19
N GLY A 189 -21.85 5.87 -18.13
CA GLY A 189 -20.61 6.63 -17.92
C GLY A 189 -20.24 6.89 -16.47
N GLU A 190 -21.12 6.59 -15.50
CA GLU A 190 -20.85 6.78 -14.07
C GLU A 190 -19.62 5.98 -13.63
N LYS A 191 -18.79 6.58 -12.76
CA LYS A 191 -17.52 5.99 -12.30
C LYS A 191 -17.61 5.56 -10.86
N LEU A 192 -17.27 4.31 -10.59
CA LEU A 192 -17.09 3.77 -9.25
C LEU A 192 -15.60 3.58 -8.97
N TYR A 193 -15.05 4.48 -8.15
CA TYR A 193 -13.68 4.38 -7.64
C TYR A 193 -13.61 3.30 -6.55
N LEU A 194 -12.48 2.59 -6.51
CA LEU A 194 -12.27 1.43 -5.61
C LEU A 194 -11.38 1.74 -4.41
N SER A 195 -10.91 2.98 -4.32
CA SER A 195 -10.07 3.51 -3.26
C SER A 195 -10.63 4.85 -2.80
N GLU A 196 -10.26 5.25 -1.60
CA GLU A 196 -10.54 6.61 -1.14
C GLU A 196 -9.74 7.61 -1.96
N GLY A 197 -10.41 8.69 -2.36
CA GLY A 197 -9.86 9.67 -3.30
C GLY A 197 -9.69 9.13 -4.73
N PRO A 198 -9.27 10.00 -5.66
CA PRO A 198 -9.11 9.62 -7.06
C PRO A 198 -7.80 8.86 -7.32
N ASN A 199 -6.88 8.78 -6.36
CA ASN A 199 -5.58 8.15 -6.55
C ASN A 199 -5.57 6.68 -6.14
N TYR A 200 -5.04 5.86 -7.03
CA TYR A 200 -4.70 4.48 -6.80
C TYR A 200 -3.21 4.32 -7.14
N SER A 201 -2.44 3.65 -6.29
CA SER A 201 -1.04 3.29 -6.54
C SER A 201 -0.16 4.40 -7.15
N CYS A 202 0.31 5.33 -6.30
CA CYS A 202 1.20 6.42 -6.67
C CYS A 202 2.55 5.94 -7.23
N LYS A 203 3.19 6.82 -8.00
CA LYS A 203 4.49 6.66 -8.65
C LYS A 203 5.35 7.90 -8.34
N PHE A 204 6.50 7.67 -7.75
CA PHE A 204 7.33 8.73 -7.17
C PHE A 204 8.55 9.04 -8.05
N SER A 205 9.01 10.28 -8.01
CA SER A 205 10.39 10.64 -8.40
C SER A 205 11.31 10.57 -7.18
N GLN A 206 12.62 10.54 -7.39
CA GLN A 206 13.56 10.63 -6.26
C GLN A 206 13.42 11.97 -5.50
N HIS A 207 13.09 13.05 -6.21
CA HIS A 207 12.78 14.34 -5.59
C HIS A 207 11.60 14.21 -4.62
N GLN A 208 10.49 13.64 -5.08
CA GLN A 208 9.28 13.46 -4.29
C GLN A 208 9.51 12.56 -3.07
N VAL A 209 10.30 11.50 -3.21
CA VAL A 209 10.69 10.64 -2.07
C VAL A 209 11.46 11.45 -1.01
N ARG A 210 12.42 12.28 -1.43
CA ARG A 210 13.18 13.15 -0.50
C ARG A 210 12.29 14.18 0.18
N ARG A 211 11.36 14.80 -0.55
CA ARG A 211 10.39 15.76 0.02
C ARG A 211 9.42 15.09 0.99
N LEU A 212 8.95 13.88 0.69
CA LEU A 212 8.13 13.09 1.62
C LEU A 212 8.90 12.82 2.92
N ALA A 213 10.15 12.40 2.84
CA ALA A 213 10.99 12.16 4.02
C ALA A 213 11.19 13.45 4.85
N GLU A 214 11.58 14.54 4.20
CA GLU A 214 11.77 15.85 4.82
C GLU A 214 10.52 16.33 5.54
N LYS A 215 9.39 16.38 4.82
CA LYS A 215 8.10 16.83 5.37
C LYS A 215 7.61 15.96 6.52
N SER A 216 8.04 14.70 6.56
CA SER A 216 7.63 13.74 7.59
C SER A 216 8.61 13.64 8.76
N GLY A 217 9.64 14.49 8.81
CA GLY A 217 10.60 14.54 9.92
C GLY A 217 11.63 13.42 9.89
N PHE A 218 11.99 12.94 8.69
CA PHE A 218 13.01 11.93 8.46
C PHE A 218 14.18 12.48 7.61
N ALA A 219 15.36 11.90 7.82
CA ALA A 219 16.51 12.02 6.95
C ALA A 219 16.65 10.77 6.08
N VAL A 220 16.94 10.95 4.79
CA VAL A 220 17.24 9.84 3.88
C VAL A 220 18.66 9.31 4.16
N LYS A 221 18.77 8.06 4.60
CA LYS A 221 20.06 7.38 4.85
C LYS A 221 20.51 6.52 3.67
N GLY A 222 19.57 6.05 2.87
CA GLY A 222 19.88 5.31 1.65
C GLY A 222 18.69 5.32 0.69
N LEU A 223 19.00 5.31 -0.60
CA LEU A 223 18.02 5.18 -1.67
C LEU A 223 18.62 4.26 -2.71
N TRP A 224 17.98 3.12 -2.92
CA TRP A 224 18.41 2.08 -3.86
C TRP A 224 17.30 1.84 -4.86
N ALA A 225 17.58 2.07 -6.14
CA ALA A 225 16.67 1.77 -7.22
C ALA A 225 17.15 0.53 -7.97
N ASN A 226 16.23 -0.25 -8.55
CA ASN A 226 16.61 -1.31 -9.48
C ASN A 226 17.25 -0.74 -10.76
N GLU A 227 17.87 -1.58 -11.59
CA GLU A 227 18.58 -1.14 -12.81
C GLU A 227 17.71 -0.32 -13.77
N GLU A 228 16.41 -0.65 -13.83
CA GLU A 228 15.43 0.05 -14.67
C GLU A 228 14.84 1.31 -14.00
N ALA A 229 15.24 1.62 -12.77
CA ALA A 229 14.75 2.71 -11.94
C ALA A 229 13.21 2.77 -11.79
N LYS A 230 12.54 1.61 -11.86
CA LYS A 230 11.07 1.47 -11.76
C LYS A 230 10.57 1.26 -10.35
N PHE A 231 11.44 0.83 -9.45
CA PHE A 231 11.14 0.61 -8.04
C PHE A 231 12.33 1.07 -7.20
N CYS A 232 12.06 1.65 -6.03
CA CYS A 232 13.10 1.98 -5.08
C CYS A 232 12.78 1.51 -3.66
N LEU A 233 13.85 1.20 -2.93
CA LEU A 233 13.86 1.13 -1.48
C LEU A 233 14.50 2.41 -0.96
N VAL A 234 13.84 3.06 0.00
CA VAL A 234 14.39 4.21 0.71
C VAL A 234 14.46 3.89 2.20
N CYS A 235 15.66 4.02 2.79
CA CYS A 235 15.89 3.91 4.22
C CYS A 235 15.92 5.30 4.85
N LEU A 236 15.07 5.49 5.84
CA LEU A 236 14.81 6.73 6.53
C LEU A 236 15.20 6.60 8.01
N ALA A 237 15.85 7.62 8.55
CA ALA A 237 16.12 7.75 9.98
C ALA A 237 15.34 8.93 10.55
N PRO A 238 14.69 8.82 11.72
CA PRO A 238 14.04 9.96 12.36
C PRO A 238 15.05 11.10 12.56
N ASN A 239 14.65 12.33 12.25
CA ASN A 239 15.47 13.50 12.60
C ASN A 239 15.49 13.65 14.12
N GLU A 240 16.66 13.94 14.68
CA GLU A 240 16.86 14.14 16.12
C GLU A 240 16.06 15.34 16.66
N ASP A 241 15.76 16.32 15.79
CA ASP A 241 15.07 17.56 16.15
C ASP A 241 13.65 17.63 15.57
N ILE A 242 12.69 16.92 16.17
CA ILE A 242 11.32 17.41 16.31
C ILE A 242 10.81 16.82 17.63
N ALA A 243 11.14 17.50 18.73
CA ALA A 243 10.38 17.39 19.97
C ALA A 243 8.95 17.87 19.69
N ALA A 244 8.00 17.19 20.36
CA ALA A 244 6.55 17.28 20.22
C ALA A 244 5.96 18.68 19.97
#